data_AF-A0A0D6E0D6-F1
#
_entry.id   AF-A0A0D6E0D6-F1
#
_cell.length_a   1.000
_cell.length_b   1.000
_cell.length_c   1.000
_cell.angle_alpha   90.00
_cell.angle_beta   90.00
_cell.angle_gamma   90.00
#
_symmetry.space_group_name_H-M   'P 1'
#
loop_
_entity.id
_entity.type
_entity.pdbx_description
1 polymer ?
#
loop_
_entity_poly.entity_id
_entity_poly.type
_entity_poly.pdbx_seq_one_letter_code
_entity_poly.pdbx_strand_id
1 'polypeptide(L)'
;MKNIIKKAKFKLETTVLLVGTLLVSEPVLAADPQGKLQDAGNTIKGILTGLIVIVGGIACAKIVIKYLPSIDDPQEKNIMWKSITTALGVTALGGSLVWLVPWAYGLFA
;
A
#
# COMPACT_ATOMS: atom_id res chain seq x y z
N MET A 1 -22.77 5.98 7.15
CA MET A 1 -21.34 6.03 6.75
C MET A 1 -20.49 4.87 7.30
N LYS A 2 -20.57 4.51 8.59
CA LYS A 2 -19.78 3.40 9.20
C LYS A 2 -19.85 2.05 8.45
N ASN A 3 -21.03 1.67 7.96
CA ASN A 3 -21.24 0.38 7.29
C ASN A 3 -20.61 0.30 5.88
N ILE A 4 -20.45 1.44 5.20
CA ILE A 4 -19.85 1.52 3.87
C ILE A 4 -18.33 1.37 3.98
N ILE A 5 -17.74 1.99 5.01
CA ILE A 5 -16.31 1.89 5.32
C ILE A 5 -15.94 0.46 5.70
N LYS A 6 -16.76 -0.23 6.52
CA LYS A 6 -16.56 -1.66 6.84
C LYS A 6 -16.59 -2.54 5.59
N LYS A 7 -17.57 -2.35 4.70
CA LYS A 7 -17.66 -3.12 3.44
C LYS A 7 -16.48 -2.86 2.51
N ALA A 8 -16.02 -1.61 2.40
CA ALA A 8 -14.87 -1.25 1.56
C ALA A 8 -13.57 -1.86 2.09
N LYS A 9 -13.35 -1.84 3.41
CA LYS A 9 -12.21 -2.51 4.06
C LYS A 9 -12.25 -4.03 3.82
N PHE A 10 -13.40 -4.66 4.02
CA PHE A 10 -13.57 -6.10 3.80
C PHE A 10 -13.31 -6.50 2.35
N LYS A 11 -13.79 -5.72 1.37
CA LYS A 11 -13.50 -5.96 -0.06
C LYS A 11 -12.01 -5.83 -0.37
N LEU A 12 -11.35 -4.80 0.16
CA LEU A 12 -9.93 -4.59 -0.03
C LEU A 12 -9.10 -5.74 0.55
N GLU A 13 -9.40 -6.15 1.79
CA GLU A 13 -8.75 -7.30 2.44
C GLU A 13 -8.93 -8.58 1.63
N THR A 14 -10.15 -8.85 1.13
CA THR A 14 -10.43 -10.05 0.33
C THR A 14 -9.67 -10.04 -1.00
N THR A 15 -9.59 -8.90 -1.69
CA THR A 15 -8.84 -8.77 -2.94
C THR A 15 -7.33 -8.92 -2.72
N VAL A 16 -6.78 -8.36 -1.63
CA VAL A 16 -5.37 -8.55 -1.27
C VAL A 16 -5.07 -10.02 -0.97
N LEU A 17 -5.96 -10.72 -0.26
CA LEU A 17 -5.81 -12.14 0.07
C LEU A 17 -5.84 -13.02 -1.19
N LEU A 18 -6.73 -12.71 -2.13
CA LEU A 18 -6.91 -13.46 -3.39
C LEU A 18 -5.75 -13.23 -4.36
N VAL A 19 -5.28 -11.99 -4.48
CA VAL A 19 -4.08 -11.65 -5.26
C VAL A 19 -2.83 -12.27 -4.61
N GLY A 20 -2.72 -12.20 -3.28
CA GLY A 20 -1.61 -12.83 -2.55
C GLY A 20 -1.54 -14.34 -2.74
N THR A 21 -2.68 -15.04 -2.80
CA THR A 21 -2.69 -16.49 -3.05
C THR A 21 -2.34 -16.84 -4.49
N LEU A 22 -2.78 -16.05 -5.47
CA LEU A 22 -2.44 -16.28 -6.88
C LEU A 22 -0.95 -16.06 -7.16
N LEU A 23 -0.31 -15.10 -6.47
CA LEU A 23 1.09 -14.74 -6.70
C LEU A 23 2.12 -15.61 -5.92
N VAL A 24 1.69 -16.42 -4.96
CA VAL A 24 2.57 -17.22 -4.07
C VAL A 24 2.51 -18.73 -4.38
N SER A 25 1.83 -19.12 -5.46
CA SER A 25 1.62 -20.52 -5.84
C SER A 25 2.84 -21.16 -6.50
N GLU A 26 3.96 -21.26 -5.78
CA GLU A 26 5.11 -22.09 -6.16
C GLU A 26 5.29 -23.24 -5.14
N PRO A 27 5.39 -24.51 -5.57
CA PRO A 27 5.56 -25.64 -4.67
C PRO A 27 6.96 -25.62 -4.03
N VAL A 28 7.01 -25.70 -2.70
CA VAL A 28 8.25 -25.78 -1.91
C VAL A 28 8.90 -27.15 -2.15
N LEU A 29 9.73 -27.26 -3.19
CA LEU A 29 10.65 -28.39 -3.33
C LEU A 29 11.89 -28.17 -2.44
N ALA A 30 12.13 -29.15 -1.59
CA ALA A 30 13.04 -29.17 -0.46
C ALA A 30 14.53 -29.25 -0.87
N ALA A 31 15.22 -28.10 -0.88
CA ALA A 31 16.68 -28.07 -0.91
C ALA A 31 17.26 -26.98 0.02
N ASP A 32 16.55 -25.86 0.22
CA ASP A 32 17.00 -24.79 1.11
C ASP A 32 15.80 -24.03 1.72
N PRO A 33 15.20 -24.55 2.81
CA PRO A 33 13.97 -23.99 3.36
C PRO A 33 14.15 -22.55 3.84
N GLN A 34 15.34 -22.16 4.31
CA GLN A 34 15.59 -20.82 4.83
C GLN A 34 15.77 -19.77 3.72
N GLY A 35 16.43 -20.12 2.61
CA GLY A 35 16.53 -19.25 1.43
C GLY A 35 15.17 -19.02 0.77
N LYS A 36 14.39 -20.09 0.57
CA LYS A 36 13.05 -20.02 -0.03
C LYS A 36 12.06 -19.21 0.82
N LEU A 37 12.15 -19.28 2.15
CA LEU A 37 11.31 -18.47 3.04
C LEU A 37 11.68 -16.97 2.99
N GLN A 38 12.97 -16.64 2.85
CA GLN A 38 13.39 -15.25 2.65
C GLN A 38 12.91 -14.70 1.30
N ASP A 39 13.02 -15.48 0.24
CA ASP A 39 12.55 -15.10 -1.09
C ASP A 39 11.02 -14.90 -1.10
N ALA A 40 10.26 -15.85 -0.54
CA ALA A 40 8.81 -15.70 -0.38
C ALA A 40 8.45 -14.46 0.46
N GLY A 41 9.19 -14.21 1.54
CA GLY A 41 9.02 -13.01 2.37
C GLY A 41 9.29 -11.72 1.61
N ASN A 42 10.32 -11.68 0.77
CA ASN A 42 10.63 -10.53 -0.07
C ASN A 42 9.60 -10.31 -1.18
N THR A 43 9.09 -11.38 -1.79
CA THR A 43 7.98 -11.32 -2.77
C THR A 43 6.72 -10.73 -2.14
N ILE A 44 6.34 -11.18 -0.93
CA ILE A 44 5.19 -10.63 -0.20
C ILE A 44 5.38 -9.14 0.11
N LYS A 45 6.58 -8.73 0.58
CA LYS A 45 6.90 -7.30 0.81
C LYS A 45 6.76 -6.50 -0.47
N GLY A 46 7.27 -7.00 -1.60
CA GLY A 46 7.15 -6.35 -2.91
C GLY A 46 5.70 -6.13 -3.33
N ILE A 47 4.85 -7.16 -3.21
CA ILE A 47 3.43 -7.08 -3.54
C ILE A 47 2.71 -6.08 -2.63
N LEU A 48 2.97 -6.12 -1.32
CA LEU A 48 2.34 -5.23 -0.34
C LEU A 48 2.74 -3.77 -0.59
N THR A 49 4.03 -3.49 -0.80
CA THR A 49 4.51 -2.14 -1.14
C THR A 49 3.91 -1.67 -2.46
N GLY A 50 3.86 -2.52 -3.49
CA GLY A 50 3.25 -2.19 -4.79
C GLY A 50 1.77 -1.80 -4.67
N LEU A 51 0.98 -2.56 -3.90
CA LEU A 51 -0.43 -2.24 -3.65
C LEU A 51 -0.61 -0.89 -2.95
N ILE A 52 0.22 -0.59 -1.94
CA ILE A 52 0.17 0.68 -1.22
C ILE A 52 0.48 1.85 -2.16
N VAL A 53 1.51 1.72 -3.00
CA VAL A 53 1.88 2.75 -3.98
C VAL A 53 0.76 2.98 -5.00
N ILE A 54 0.11 1.92 -5.50
CA ILE A 54 -1.02 2.04 -6.43
C ILE A 54 -2.18 2.80 -5.79
N VAL A 55 -2.58 2.41 -4.57
CA VAL A 55 -3.67 3.08 -3.84
C VAL A 55 -3.33 4.55 -3.54
N GLY A 56 -2.09 4.83 -3.14
CA GLY A 56 -1.60 6.18 -2.92
C GLY A 56 -1.58 7.05 -4.18
N GLY A 57 -1.14 6.48 -5.30
CA GLY A 57 -1.17 7.13 -6.60
C GLY A 57 -2.59 7.49 -7.05
N ILE A 58 -3.55 6.56 -6.89
CA ILE A 58 -4.97 6.81 -7.20
C ILE A 58 -5.53 7.92 -6.29
N ALA A 59 -5.19 7.93 -5.00
CA ALA A 59 -5.61 8.99 -4.08
C ALA A 59 -5.08 10.37 -4.48
N CYS A 60 -3.81 10.46 -4.89
CA CYS A 60 -3.21 11.70 -5.38
C CYS A 60 -3.87 12.18 -6.67
N ALA A 61 -4.09 11.28 -7.64
CA ALA A 61 -4.77 11.60 -8.89
C ALA A 61 -6.20 12.15 -8.65
N LYS A 62 -6.94 11.57 -7.70
CA LYS A 62 -8.27 12.06 -7.31
C LYS A 62 -8.23 13.47 -6.73
N ILE A 63 -7.20 13.80 -5.94
CA ILE A 63 -7.02 15.15 -5.40
C ILE A 63 -6.78 16.13 -6.55
N VAL A 64 -5.85 15.82 -7.46
CA VAL A 64 -5.55 16.68 -8.61
C VAL A 64 -6.81 16.93 -9.44
N ILE A 65 -7.55 15.90 -9.83
CA ILE A 65 -8.78 16.04 -10.64
C ILE A 65 -9.81 16.95 -9.95
N LYS A 66 -9.91 16.89 -8.62
CA LYS A 66 -10.87 17.69 -7.85
C LYS A 66 -10.53 19.19 -7.83
N TYR A 67 -9.24 19.51 -7.73
CA TYR A 67 -8.79 20.91 -7.58
C TYR A 67 -8.32 21.54 -8.90
N LEU A 68 -8.15 20.76 -9.97
CA LEU A 68 -7.78 21.25 -11.30
C LEU A 68 -8.72 22.34 -11.86
N PRO A 69 -10.07 22.24 -11.76
CA PRO A 69 -10.95 23.29 -12.31
C PRO A 69 -10.92 24.59 -11.51
N SER A 70 -10.39 24.59 -10.28
CA SER A 70 -10.30 25.75 -9.39
C SER A 70 -8.85 26.14 -9.11
N ILE A 71 -7.92 25.77 -9.99
CA ILE A 71 -6.48 25.99 -9.79
C ILE A 71 -6.07 27.45 -9.90
N ASP A 72 -6.91 28.26 -10.55
CA ASP A 72 -6.71 29.68 -10.74
C ASP A 72 -6.83 30.45 -9.40
N ASP A 73 -7.54 29.88 -8.42
CA ASP A 73 -7.66 30.44 -7.08
C ASP A 73 -6.41 30.11 -6.21
N PRO A 74 -5.67 31.12 -5.72
CA PRO A 74 -4.46 30.89 -4.94
C PRO A 74 -4.67 30.08 -3.66
N GLN A 75 -5.84 30.20 -3.03
CA GLN A 75 -6.20 29.45 -1.82
C GLN A 75 -6.43 27.96 -2.13
N GLU A 76 -7.22 27.65 -3.15
CA GLU A 76 -7.54 26.28 -3.56
C GLU A 76 -6.28 25.53 -4.02
N LYS A 77 -5.37 26.19 -4.72
CA LYS A 77 -4.05 25.65 -5.08
C LYS A 77 -3.22 25.26 -3.85
N ASN A 78 -3.21 26.09 -2.80
CA ASN A 78 -2.46 25.79 -1.58
C ASN A 78 -3.06 24.59 -0.82
N ILE A 79 -4.39 24.48 -0.80
CA ILE A 79 -5.10 23.34 -0.22
C ILE A 79 -4.83 22.06 -1.02
N MET A 80 -4.78 22.15 -2.36
CA MET A 80 -4.41 21.04 -3.24
C MET A 80 -3.01 20.53 -2.92
N TRP A 81 -2.00 21.39 -2.85
CA TRP A 81 -0.64 20.97 -2.52
C TRP A 81 -0.52 20.36 -1.12
N LYS A 82 -1.18 20.95 -0.13
CA LYS A 82 -1.21 20.40 1.24
C LYS A 82 -1.85 19.01 1.30
N SER A 83 -2.92 18.80 0.53
CA SER A 83 -3.61 17.50 0.49
C SER A 83 -2.80 16.46 -0.28
N ILE A 84 -2.13 16.83 -1.38
CA ILE A 84 -1.21 15.94 -2.11
C ILE A 84 -0.03 15.51 -1.23
N THR A 85 0.63 16.43 -0.55
CA THR A 85 1.77 16.09 0.32
C THR A 85 1.36 15.20 1.48
N THR A 86 0.16 15.42 2.04
CA THR A 86 -0.40 14.53 3.07
C THR A 86 -0.68 13.13 2.51
N ALA A 87 -1.28 13.03 1.33
CA ALA A 87 -1.57 11.74 0.69
C ALA A 87 -0.28 10.97 0.34
N LEU A 88 0.73 11.66 -0.20
CA LEU A 88 2.05 11.10 -0.44
C LEU A 88 2.75 10.69 0.86
N GLY A 89 2.68 11.52 1.90
CA GLY A 89 3.28 11.22 3.20
C GLY A 89 2.70 9.96 3.83
N VAL A 90 1.37 9.82 3.83
CA VAL A 90 0.71 8.61 4.36
C VAL A 90 1.04 7.38 3.51
N THR A 91 1.15 7.54 2.19
CA THR A 91 1.53 6.44 1.28
C THR A 91 2.98 5.99 1.52
N ALA A 92 3.91 6.94 1.68
CA ALA A 92 5.31 6.68 1.99
C ALA A 92 5.47 6.01 3.35
N LEU A 93 4.73 6.47 4.37
CA LEU A 93 4.69 5.82 5.69
C LEU A 93 4.09 4.41 5.60
N GLY A 94 3.01 4.21 4.84
CA GLY A 94 2.44 2.89 4.63
C GLY A 94 3.44 1.94 3.96
N GLY A 95 4.14 2.40 2.93
CA GLY A 95 5.14 1.62 2.20
C GLY A 95 6.35 1.25 3.06
N SER A 96 6.83 2.17 3.91
CA SER A 96 7.99 1.92 4.78
C SER A 96 7.67 0.90 5.88
N LEU A 97 6.44 0.89 6.41
CA LEU A 97 6.02 -0.07 7.43
C LEU A 97 6.11 -1.53 6.96
N VAL A 98 5.90 -1.79 5.66
CA VAL A 98 6.03 -3.15 5.07
C VAL A 98 7.42 -3.73 5.29
N TRP A 99 8.45 -2.88 5.33
CA TRP A 99 9.83 -3.29 5.50
C TRP A 99 10.27 -3.22 6.96
N LEU A 100 9.84 -2.16 7.66
CA LEU A 100 10.30 -1.84 9.01
C LEU A 100 9.66 -2.75 10.07
N VAL A 101 8.39 -3.11 9.92
CA VAL A 101 7.68 -3.97 10.89
C VAL A 101 8.30 -5.37 10.96
N PRO A 102 8.51 -6.11 9.85
CA PRO A 102 9.16 -7.42 9.92
C PRO A 102 10.60 -7.36 10.47
N TRP A 103 11.34 -6.30 10.14
CA TRP A 103 12.68 -6.09 10.70
C TRP A 103 12.64 -5.89 12.22
N ALA A 104 11.72 -5.06 12.72
CA ALA A 104 11.57 -4.80 14.15
C ALA A 104 11.17 -6.07 14.92
N TYR A 105 10.28 -6.91 14.36
CA TYR A 105 9.96 -8.22 14.95
C TYR A 105 11.18 -9.15 15.00
N GLY A 106 12.04 -9.10 13.97
CA GLY A 106 13.29 -9.87 13.96
C GLY A 106 14.31 -9.47 15.04
N LEU A 107 14.18 -8.29 15.66
CA LEU A 107 15.04 -7.86 16.77
C LEU A 107 14.65 -8.49 18.12
N PHE A 108 13.41 -8.96 18.25
CA PHE A 108 12.90 -9.59 19.48
C PHE A 108 12.93 -11.13 19.42
N ALA A 109 13.45 -11.67 18.31
CA ALA A 109 13.60 -13.10 18.07
C ALA A 109 14.98 -13.62 18.48
#